data_AF-A0A2I0PBE0-F1
#
_entry.id   AF-A0A2I0PBE0-F1
#
_cell.length_a   1.000
_cell.length_b   1.000
_cell.length_c   1.000
_cell.angle_alpha   90.00
_cell.angle_beta   90.00
_cell.angle_gamma   90.00
#
_symmetry.space_group_name_H-M   'P 1'
#
loop_
_entity.id
_entity.type
_entity.pdbx_description
1 polymer ?
#
loop_
_entity_poly.entity_id
_entity_poly.type
_entity_poly.pdbx_seq_one_letter_code
_entity_poly.pdbx_strand_id
1 'polypeptide(L)'
;MPSREAQKYLYDVAGAADYIAQFTAGRTFEEYRNDPMLRSAVERQFEIIGEALNQLLRWEPGLSERISDASLIIAFRNRLIHGYATVSDEVVWGVVERYLPVLSSEVRGLLAGNE
;
A
#
# COMPACT_ATOMS: atom_id res chain seq x y z
N MET A 1 15.82 -15.22 -1.03
CA MET A 1 14.48 -15.29 -1.67
C MET A 1 13.44 -15.33 -0.56
N PRO A 2 12.28 -14.66 -0.70
CA PRO A 2 11.23 -14.70 0.31
C PRO A 2 10.65 -16.11 0.46
N SER A 3 10.34 -16.53 1.69
CA SER A 3 9.60 -17.77 1.97
C SER A 3 8.21 -17.77 1.33
N ARG A 4 7.61 -18.96 1.23
CA ARG A 4 6.24 -19.11 0.72
C ARG A 4 5.23 -18.32 1.54
N GLU A 5 5.42 -18.24 2.85
CA GLU A 5 4.60 -17.44 3.77
C GLU A 5 4.76 -15.94 3.47
N ALA A 6 5.99 -15.45 3.31
CA ALA A 6 6.28 -14.08 2.94
C ALA A 6 5.70 -13.70 1.56
N GLN A 7 5.76 -14.61 0.58
CA GLN A 7 5.21 -14.40 -0.75
C GLN A 7 3.70 -14.13 -0.74
N LYS A 8 2.92 -14.76 0.14
CA LYS A 8 1.47 -14.50 0.26
C LYS A 8 1.20 -13.03 0.57
N TYR A 9 1.92 -12.48 1.54
CA TYR A 9 1.79 -11.07 1.90
C TYR A 9 2.29 -10.14 0.79
N LEU A 10 3.35 -10.50 0.08
CA LEU A 10 3.80 -9.74 -1.09
C LEU A 10 2.73 -9.73 -2.20
N TYR A 11 2.05 -10.84 -2.45
CA TYR A 11 0.91 -10.88 -3.38
C TYR A 11 -0.26 -10.02 -2.92
N ASP A 12 -0.60 -10.03 -1.63
CA ASP A 12 -1.66 -9.18 -1.07
C ASP A 12 -1.32 -7.69 -1.25
N VAL A 13 -0.07 -7.28 -0.99
CA VAL A 13 0.38 -5.90 -1.22
C VAL A 13 0.32 -5.53 -2.70
N ALA A 14 0.83 -6.40 -3.59
CA ALA A 14 0.82 -6.14 -5.02
C ALA A 14 -0.61 -6.00 -5.57
N GLY A 15 -1.51 -6.90 -5.18
CA GLY A 15 -2.91 -6.86 -5.62
C GLY A 15 -3.65 -5.63 -5.12
N ALA A 16 -3.47 -5.25 -3.86
CA ALA A 16 -4.07 -4.03 -3.31
C ALA A 16 -3.53 -2.77 -3.98
N ALA A 17 -2.22 -2.74 -4.29
CA ALA A 17 -1.61 -1.63 -5.02
C ALA A 17 -2.16 -1.51 -6.45
N ASP A 18 -2.38 -2.63 -7.13
CA ASP A 18 -2.99 -2.66 -8.46
C ASP A 18 -4.42 -2.12 -8.45
N TYR A 19 -5.22 -2.49 -7.45
CA TYR A 19 -6.57 -1.94 -7.30
C TYR A 19 -6.54 -0.43 -7.09
N ILE A 20 -5.66 0.09 -6.23
CA ILE A 20 -5.54 1.56 -6.05
C ILE A 20 -5.18 2.21 -7.38
N ALA A 21 -4.15 1.71 -8.07
CA ALA A 21 -3.72 2.26 -9.35
C ALA A 21 -4.83 2.21 -10.40
N GLN A 22 -5.64 1.15 -10.42
CA GLN A 22 -6.79 1.04 -11.32
C GLN A 22 -7.90 2.03 -10.96
N PHE A 23 -8.23 2.20 -9.68
CA PHE A 23 -9.31 3.09 -9.25
C PHE A 23 -8.97 4.56 -9.50
N THR A 24 -7.70 4.93 -9.37
CA THR A 24 -7.21 6.30 -9.52
C THR A 24 -6.68 6.61 -10.93
N ALA A 25 -6.63 5.62 -11.83
CA ALA A 25 -6.16 5.81 -13.19
C ALA A 25 -6.94 6.92 -13.92
N GLY A 26 -6.21 7.94 -14.38
CA GLY A 26 -6.79 9.08 -15.10
C GLY A 26 -7.67 10.00 -14.25
N ARG A 27 -7.71 9.80 -12.93
CA ARG A 27 -8.43 10.67 -11.99
C ARG A 27 -7.55 11.82 -11.54
N THR A 28 -8.17 12.97 -11.35
CA THR A 28 -7.59 14.13 -10.66
C THR A 28 -7.84 14.05 -9.16
N PHE A 29 -7.07 14.82 -8.39
CA PHE A 29 -7.32 14.98 -6.95
C PHE A 29 -8.74 15.50 -6.65
N GLU A 30 -9.27 16.41 -7.48
CA GLU A 30 -10.61 16.97 -7.26
C GLU A 30 -11.72 15.93 -7.48
N GLU A 31 -11.59 15.07 -8.49
CA GLU A 31 -12.49 13.93 -8.69
C GLU A 31 -12.40 12.94 -7.53
N TYR A 32 -11.18 12.60 -7.09
CA TYR A 32 -10.97 11.75 -5.92
C TYR A 32 -11.63 12.32 -4.67
N ARG A 33 -11.36 13.58 -4.35
CA ARG A 33 -11.87 14.27 -3.16
C ARG A 33 -13.39 14.33 -3.13
N ASN A 34 -14.03 14.53 -4.29
CA ASN A 34 -15.48 14.66 -4.41
C ASN A 34 -16.22 13.32 -4.58
N ASP A 35 -15.52 12.19 -4.61
CA ASP A 35 -16.10 10.84 -4.71
C ASP A 35 -15.85 10.04 -3.41
N PRO A 36 -16.81 9.99 -2.48
CA PRO A 36 -16.68 9.24 -1.24
C PRO A 36 -16.46 7.74 -1.46
N MET A 37 -17.02 7.15 -2.52
CA MET A 37 -16.87 5.73 -2.79
C MET A 37 -15.45 5.41 -3.24
N LEU A 38 -14.89 6.25 -4.11
CA LEU A 38 -13.49 6.12 -4.54
C LEU A 38 -12.53 6.28 -3.35
N ARG A 39 -12.75 7.28 -2.49
CA ARG A 39 -11.93 7.46 -1.28
C ARG A 39 -11.96 6.24 -0.38
N SER A 40 -13.16 5.75 -0.03
CA SER A 40 -13.29 4.56 0.80
C SER A 40 -12.66 3.32 0.16
N ALA A 41 -12.75 3.17 -1.16
CA ALA A 41 -12.10 2.07 -1.87
C ALA A 41 -10.57 2.14 -1.78
N VAL A 42 -9.98 3.32 -2.01
CA VAL A 42 -8.54 3.56 -1.92
C VAL A 42 -8.02 3.37 -0.50
N GLU A 43 -8.68 3.98 0.48
CA GLU A 43 -8.31 3.86 1.90
C GLU A 43 -8.34 2.40 2.36
N ARG A 44 -9.37 1.65 1.95
CA ARG A 44 -9.47 0.21 2.25
C ARG A 44 -8.29 -0.59 1.69
N GLN A 45 -7.84 -0.30 0.47
CA GLN A 45 -6.68 -0.98 -0.09
C GLN A 45 -5.37 -0.60 0.65
N PHE A 46 -5.22 0.64 1.10
CA PHE A 46 -4.07 1.02 1.92
C PHE A 46 -4.05 0.32 3.29
N GLU A 47 -5.22 0.07 3.88
CA GLU A 47 -5.31 -0.77 5.09
C GLU A 47 -4.79 -2.18 4.84
N ILE A 48 -5.17 -2.79 3.71
CA ILE A 48 -4.73 -4.14 3.31
C ILE A 48 -3.21 -4.15 3.11
N ILE A 49 -2.66 -3.17 2.38
CA ILE A 49 -1.22 -3.01 2.17
C ILE A 49 -0.48 -2.95 3.52
N GLY A 50 -0.92 -2.08 4.42
CA GLY A 50 -0.24 -1.90 5.70
C GLY A 50 -0.32 -3.13 6.61
N GLU A 51 -1.46 -3.84 6.61
CA GLU A 51 -1.59 -5.09 7.34
C GLU A 51 -0.67 -6.18 6.77
N ALA A 52 -0.69 -6.37 5.45
CA ALA A 52 0.14 -7.36 4.79
C ALA A 52 1.63 -7.08 4.98
N LEU A 53 2.07 -5.82 4.90
CA LEU A 53 3.45 -5.44 5.19
C LEU A 53 3.84 -5.69 6.66
N ASN A 54 2.96 -5.36 7.61
CA ASN A 54 3.23 -5.63 9.03
C ASN A 54 3.39 -7.14 9.28
N GLN A 55 2.56 -7.97 8.66
CA GLN A 55 2.65 -9.43 8.80
C GLN A 55 3.88 -10.00 8.07
N LEU A 56 4.20 -9.48 6.87
CA LEU A 56 5.41 -9.82 6.13
C LEU A 56 6.66 -9.61 6.99
N LEU A 57 6.81 -8.41 7.59
CA LEU A 57 7.99 -8.05 8.35
C LEU A 57 8.08 -8.75 9.72
N ARG A 58 6.95 -9.24 10.25
CA ARG A 58 6.96 -10.14 11.42
C ARG A 58 7.51 -11.52 11.07
N TRP A 59 7.21 -12.01 9.87
CA TRP A 59 7.68 -13.30 9.40
C TRP A 59 9.12 -13.26 8.90
N GLU A 60 9.46 -12.23 8.13
CA GLU A 60 10.79 -12.01 7.56
C GLU A 60 11.25 -10.55 7.78
N PRO A 61 11.76 -10.24 8.98
CA PRO A 61 12.24 -8.89 9.30
C PRO A 61 13.31 -8.36 8.33
N GLY A 62 14.14 -9.25 7.76
CA GLY A 62 15.20 -8.89 6.82
C GLY A 62 14.70 -8.31 5.49
N LEU A 63 13.40 -8.43 5.16
CA LEU A 63 12.83 -7.77 3.98
C LEU A 63 12.61 -6.28 4.16
N SER A 64 12.67 -5.76 5.39
CA SER A 64 12.50 -4.33 5.67
C SER A 64 13.55 -3.45 4.98
N GLU A 65 14.77 -3.96 4.75
CA GLU A 65 15.83 -3.25 4.02
C GLU A 65 15.60 -3.18 2.51
N ARG A 66 14.66 -3.98 2.00
CA ARG A 66 14.35 -4.09 0.57
C ARG A 66 13.04 -3.41 0.18
N ILE A 67 12.29 -2.91 1.16
CA ILE A 67 11.03 -2.20 0.96
C ILE A 67 11.19 -0.82 1.61
N SER A 68 11.27 0.20 0.77
CA SER A 68 11.42 1.57 1.22
C SER A 68 10.19 1.99 2.03
N ASP A 69 10.41 2.77 3.08
CA ASP A 69 9.35 3.36 3.89
C ASP A 69 8.33 2.37 4.50
N ALA A 70 8.67 1.08 4.63
CA ALA A 70 7.74 0.06 5.12
C ALA A 70 7.13 0.40 6.49
N SER A 71 7.93 0.97 7.40
CA SER A 71 7.45 1.44 8.71
C SER A 71 6.47 2.61 8.60
N LEU A 72 6.69 3.53 7.66
CA LEU A 72 5.79 4.65 7.39
C LEU A 72 4.47 4.16 6.79
N ILE A 73 4.49 3.18 5.90
CA ILE A 73 3.28 2.60 5.30
C ILE A 73 2.43 1.90 6.39
N ILE A 74 3.07 1.15 7.30
CA ILE A 74 2.38 0.53 8.44
C ILE A 74 1.79 1.60 9.38
N ALA A 75 2.55 2.67 9.65
CA ALA A 75 2.06 3.80 10.46
C ALA A 75 0.88 4.52 9.79
N PHE A 76 0.92 4.68 8.47
CA PHE A 76 -0.17 5.27 7.68
C PHE A 76 -1.46 4.45 7.81
N ARG A 77 -1.38 3.12 7.70
CA ARG A 77 -2.52 2.21 7.98
C ARG A 77 -3.11 2.42 9.37
N ASN A 78 -2.27 2.57 10.39
CA ASN A 78 -2.76 2.82 11.76
C ASN A 78 -3.50 4.16 11.85
N ARG A 79 -3.04 5.18 11.11
CA ARG A 79 -3.70 6.48 11.07
C ARG A 79 -5.05 6.44 10.35
N LEU A 80 -5.15 5.68 9.25
CA LEU A 80 -6.42 5.46 8.53
C LEU A 80 -7.47 4.80 9.43
N ILE A 81 -7.10 3.72 10.14
CA ILE A 81 -8.04 2.94 10.97
C ILE A 81 -8.44 3.68 12.25
N HIS A 82 -7.53 4.43 12.86
CA HIS A 82 -7.79 5.11 14.14
C HIS A 82 -8.27 6.56 14.00
N GLY A 83 -8.28 7.14 12.79
CA GLY A 83 -8.35 8.59 12.66
C GLY A 83 -8.82 9.10 11.30
N TYR A 84 -9.99 8.65 10.83
CA TYR A 84 -10.71 9.29 9.72
C TYR A 84 -10.86 10.82 9.89
N ALA A 85 -10.82 11.33 11.13
CA ALA A 85 -10.86 12.77 11.43
C ALA A 85 -9.51 13.52 11.24
N THR A 86 -8.40 12.84 10.92
CA THR A 86 -7.05 13.45 10.94
C THR A 86 -6.21 13.23 9.69
N VAL A 87 -6.57 12.32 8.79
CA VAL A 87 -5.87 12.16 7.50
C VAL A 87 -6.61 12.99 6.47
N SER A 88 -5.94 13.97 5.86
CA SER A 88 -6.55 14.74 4.77
C SER A 88 -6.52 13.92 3.48
N ASP A 89 -7.56 14.10 2.65
CA ASP A 89 -7.62 13.50 1.31
C ASP A 89 -6.36 13.79 0.48
N GLU A 90 -5.76 14.97 0.67
CA GLU A 90 -4.53 15.41 0.01
C GLU A 90 -3.32 14.54 0.40
N VAL A 91 -3.23 14.13 1.66
CA VAL A 91 -2.17 13.20 2.11
C VAL A 91 -2.37 11.84 1.45
N VAL A 92 -3.60 11.30 1.45
CA VAL A 92 -3.88 10.00 0.82
C VAL A 92 -3.54 10.06 -0.67
N TRP A 93 -3.98 11.11 -1.37
CA TRP A 93 -3.68 11.31 -2.79
C TRP A 93 -2.18 11.44 -3.07
N GLY A 94 -1.44 12.19 -2.24
CA GLY A 94 0.01 12.27 -2.34
C GLY A 94 0.70 10.92 -2.18
N VAL A 95 0.16 10.03 -1.32
CA VAL A 95 0.65 8.65 -1.17
C VAL A 95 0.40 7.82 -2.43
N VAL A 96 -0.79 7.94 -3.03
CA VAL A 96 -1.13 7.30 -4.31
C VAL A 96 -0.14 7.70 -5.41
N GLU A 97 0.15 8.99 -5.56
CA GLU A 97 0.97 9.47 -6.68
C GLU A 97 2.47 9.17 -6.49
N ARG A 98 2.98 9.24 -5.26
CA ARG A 98 4.43 9.25 -5.01
C ARG A 98 5.00 7.95 -4.47
N TYR A 99 4.26 7.29 -3.58
CA TYR A 99 4.79 6.16 -2.81
C TYR A 99 4.28 4.82 -3.32
N LEU A 100 3.02 4.76 -3.77
CA LEU A 100 2.43 3.53 -4.30
C LEU A 100 3.22 2.94 -5.49
N PRO A 101 3.69 3.73 -6.48
CA PRO A 101 4.44 3.16 -7.62
C PRO A 101 5.77 2.52 -7.19
N VAL A 102 6.45 3.14 -6.21
CA VAL A 102 7.71 2.62 -5.66
C VAL A 102 7.47 1.30 -4.95
N LEU A 103 6.51 1.26 -4.02
CA LEU A 103 6.14 0.04 -3.31
C LEU A 103 5.76 -1.09 -4.27
N SER A 104 4.94 -0.80 -5.28
CA SER A 104 4.53 -1.79 -6.29
C SER A 104 5.73 -2.37 -7.02
N SER A 105 6.68 -1.51 -7.43
CA SER A 105 7.92 -1.94 -8.09
C SER A 105 8.78 -2.81 -7.19
N GLU A 106 9.00 -2.42 -5.93
CA GLU A 106 9.83 -3.16 -4.98
C GLU A 106 9.24 -4.54 -4.69
N VAL A 107 7.94 -4.60 -4.36
CA VAL A 107 7.22 -5.85 -4.07
C VAL A 107 7.24 -6.78 -5.27
N ARG A 108 7.04 -6.26 -6.48
CA ARG A 108 7.15 -7.07 -7.70
C ARG A 108 8.57 -7.56 -7.94
N GLY A 109 9.59 -6.75 -7.66
CA GLY A 109 10.99 -7.20 -7.69
C GLY A 109 11.28 -8.34 -6.71
N LEU A 110 10.67 -8.31 -5.51
CA LEU A 110 10.75 -9.39 -4.53
C LEU A 110 10.06 -10.68 -5.01
N LEU A 111 8.97 -10.56 -5.77
CA LEU A 111 8.22 -11.68 -6.34
C LEU A 111 8.86 -12.26 -7.62
N ALA A 112 9.47 -11.42 -8.45
CA ALA A 112 10.09 -11.82 -9.73
C ALA A 112 11.47 -12.47 -9.55
N GLY A 113 12.17 -12.20 -8.46
CA GLY A 113 13.39 -12.94 -8.08
C GLY A 113 13.14 -14.41 -7.68
N ASN A 114 12.03 -14.99 -8.13
CA ASN A 114 11.62 -16.39 -7.97
C ASN A 114 11.68 -17.17 -9.31
N GLU A 115 12.30 -16.60 -10.35
CA GLU A 115 12.67 -17.29 -11.59
C GLU A 115 14.16 -17.67 -11.62
#